data_AF-A0A8P0NYJ7-F1
#
_entry.id   AF-A0A8P0NYJ7-F1
#
_cell.length_a   1.000
_cell.length_b   1.000
_cell.length_c   1.000
_cell.angle_alpha   90.00
_cell.angle_beta   90.00
_cell.angle_gamma   90.00
#
_symmetry.space_group_name_H-M   'P 1'
#
loop_
_entity.id
_entity.type
_entity.pdbx_description
1 polymer ?
#
loop_
_entity_poly.entity_id
_entity_poly.type
_entity_poly.pdbx_seq_one_letter_code
_entity_poly.pdbx_strand_id
1 'polypeptide(L)'
;MIIEKHEDPYFKSCSSHSHIRKNWLGSIVFPFSALLQQSEFSDLTDVLERAQIFKKTCKAMFPNRRITTTVFNSEGIQILVTRYIKALNPPQQFLDMFLHDSSATLDLIARFVSLIPIVPDILDENDGFDIWMTSERCISLAIGNKEEHAILLCNFFLYFGKKALVLLGTSMLEGQVAYVLTQETNEYLLWNPLTGQCHKQFDPFCPLQSVDCLFDDGNVWFNIQQNNTPMAVHFDYLKESFWKQLLPKNFQGTKPHTIQVTGFPIQMPYTDVESIIDAVYQTGIHSSEFPQTEFALAVYIHPYPNNILSVWVYLASLARYQ
;
A
#
# COMPACT_ATOMS: atom_id res chain seq x y z
N MET A 1 27.21 56.36 -0.50
CA MET A 1 27.66 56.98 0.76
C MET A 1 28.55 55.96 1.44
N ILE A 2 29.84 56.28 1.51
CA ILE A 2 30.95 55.66 2.28
C ILE A 2 31.02 54.13 2.27
N ILE A 3 31.95 53.64 1.43
CA ILE A 3 32.60 52.35 1.53
C ILE A 3 33.65 52.47 2.63
N GLU A 4 33.56 51.65 3.69
CA GLU A 4 34.72 51.31 4.51
C GLU A 4 35.02 49.82 4.34
N LYS A 5 36.11 49.58 3.61
CA LYS A 5 36.83 48.32 3.60
C LYS A 5 37.67 48.26 4.87
N HIS A 6 37.54 47.19 5.65
CA HIS A 6 38.66 46.63 6.39
C HIS A 6 38.96 45.27 5.77
N GLU A 7 40.00 45.22 4.93
CA GLU A 7 40.78 44.01 4.73
C GLU A 7 41.89 44.05 5.78
N ASP A 8 42.08 42.94 6.50
CA ASP A 8 43.40 42.55 6.97
C ASP A 8 43.44 41.02 7.18
N PRO A 9 44.63 40.42 7.08
CA PRO A 9 44.93 39.35 6.13
C PRO A 9 45.33 38.07 6.88
N TYR A 10 45.98 37.12 6.20
CA TYR A 10 46.45 35.79 6.65
C TYR A 10 45.49 34.64 6.24
N PHE A 11 45.66 34.12 5.01
CA PHE A 11 46.48 32.93 4.66
C PHE A 11 45.99 31.65 5.37
N LYS A 12 45.75 30.49 4.75
CA LYS A 12 45.91 30.00 3.38
C LYS A 12 45.23 28.62 3.30
N SER A 13 44.61 28.36 2.14
CA SER A 13 44.34 27.05 1.50
C SER A 13 43.58 25.96 2.28
N CYS A 14 42.29 25.83 1.97
CA CYS A 14 41.77 24.64 1.30
C CYS A 14 40.62 25.08 0.38
N SER A 15 40.67 24.65 -0.87
CA SER A 15 39.76 25.02 -1.96
C SER A 15 38.29 24.79 -1.58
N SER A 16 37.57 25.87 -1.33
CA SER A 16 36.10 25.85 -1.27
C SER A 16 35.57 25.80 -2.69
N HIS A 17 35.23 24.61 -3.17
CA HIS A 17 34.28 24.50 -4.27
C HIS A 17 32.91 24.95 -3.75
N SER A 18 32.58 26.22 -3.96
CA SER A 18 31.23 26.72 -3.75
C SER A 18 30.33 26.16 -4.83
N HIS A 19 29.74 24.99 -4.57
CA HIS A 19 28.60 24.54 -5.35
C HIS A 19 27.35 25.27 -4.84
N ILE A 20 26.91 26.28 -5.59
CA ILE A 20 25.54 26.76 -5.49
C ILE A 20 24.65 25.61 -5.95
N ARG A 21 23.83 25.05 -5.05
CA ARG A 21 22.62 24.34 -5.47
C ARG A 21 21.51 24.42 -4.42
N LYS A 22 20.51 25.23 -4.80
CA LYS A 22 19.07 25.16 -4.50
C LYS A 22 18.67 24.74 -3.08
N ASN A 23 18.07 25.69 -2.38
CA ASN A 23 17.12 25.53 -1.28
C ASN A 23 16.50 24.13 -1.23
N TRP A 24 16.95 23.31 -0.30
CA TRP A 24 16.26 22.10 0.12
C TRP A 24 15.26 22.50 1.21
N LEU A 25 13.98 22.57 0.84
CA LEU A 25 12.84 22.45 1.77
C LEU A 25 12.28 21.05 1.56
N GLY A 26 12.94 20.07 2.17
CA GLY A 26 12.52 18.68 2.13
C GLY A 26 12.85 18.04 3.46
N SER A 27 11.83 17.85 4.29
CA SER A 27 11.85 16.78 5.27
C SER A 27 11.94 15.48 4.46
N ILE A 28 13.00 14.71 4.67
CA ILE A 28 13.00 13.30 4.25
C ILE A 28 12.06 12.61 5.23
N VAL A 29 10.79 12.57 4.86
CA VAL A 29 9.83 11.61 5.39
C VAL A 29 10.27 10.25 4.87
N PHE A 30 10.45 9.29 5.76
CA PHE A 30 10.69 7.89 5.39
C PHE A 30 9.69 7.49 4.31
N PRO A 31 10.12 7.18 3.07
CA PRO A 31 9.25 6.40 2.23
C PRO A 31 9.18 5.04 2.90
N PHE A 32 8.00 4.64 3.35
CA PHE A 32 7.73 3.29 3.84
C PHE A 32 7.82 2.24 2.69
N SER A 33 8.69 2.46 1.69
CA SER A 33 9.01 1.53 0.61
C SER A 33 9.84 0.34 1.07
N ALA A 34 10.27 0.27 2.35
CA ALA A 34 11.04 -0.83 2.90
C ALA A 34 10.20 -2.03 3.41
N LEU A 35 8.86 -1.98 3.31
CA LEU A 35 7.98 -3.15 3.59
C LEU A 35 7.49 -3.88 2.33
N LEU A 36 8.03 -3.52 1.17
CA LEU A 36 7.78 -4.16 -0.12
C LEU A 36 9.09 -4.48 -0.84
N GLN A 37 10.15 -4.87 -0.12
CA GLN A 37 11.14 -5.72 -0.78
C GLN A 37 10.47 -7.08 -0.90
N GLN A 38 10.03 -7.36 -2.12
CA GLN A 38 9.30 -8.56 -2.47
C GLN A 38 10.16 -9.77 -2.17
N SER A 39 9.56 -10.79 -1.59
CA SER A 39 10.09 -12.13 -1.71
C SER A 39 10.10 -12.47 -3.19
N GLU A 40 11.28 -12.56 -3.79
CA GLU A 40 11.46 -13.25 -5.06
C GLU A 40 11.00 -14.69 -4.83
N PHE A 41 9.74 -14.97 -5.17
CA PHE A 41 9.29 -16.33 -5.33
C PHE A 41 9.92 -16.86 -6.61
N SER A 42 10.67 -17.96 -6.51
CA SER A 42 10.95 -18.81 -7.67
C SER A 42 9.66 -19.25 -8.40
N ASP A 43 8.52 -19.20 -7.69
CA ASP A 43 7.21 -19.68 -8.13
C ASP A 43 6.27 -18.55 -8.62
N LEU A 44 6.77 -17.30 -8.74
CA LEU A 44 5.95 -16.17 -9.22
C LEU A 44 5.38 -16.44 -10.61
N THR A 45 6.16 -17.11 -11.46
CA THR A 45 5.79 -17.45 -12.84
C THR A 45 4.57 -18.38 -12.90
N ASP A 46 4.51 -19.42 -12.06
CA ASP A 46 3.39 -20.37 -12.03
C ASP A 46 2.11 -19.70 -11.52
N VAL A 47 2.22 -18.86 -10.49
CA VAL A 47 1.05 -18.15 -9.95
C VAL A 47 0.54 -17.08 -10.92
N LEU A 48 1.43 -16.38 -11.62
CA LEU A 48 1.07 -15.41 -12.66
C LEU A 48 0.42 -16.09 -13.87
N GLU A 49 0.97 -17.23 -14.32
CA GLU A 49 0.36 -18.02 -15.40
C GLU A 49 -1.03 -18.52 -15.00
N ARG A 50 -1.17 -19.06 -13.78
CA ARG A 50 -2.46 -19.45 -13.21
C ARG A 50 -3.44 -18.30 -13.16
N ALA A 51 -3.01 -17.10 -12.77
CA ALA A 51 -3.83 -15.89 -12.76
C ALA A 51 -4.33 -15.53 -14.16
N GLN A 52 -3.47 -15.63 -15.17
CA GLN A 52 -3.86 -15.42 -16.57
C GLN A 52 -4.86 -16.47 -17.06
N ILE A 53 -4.63 -17.76 -16.79
CA ILE A 53 -5.55 -18.86 -17.13
C ILE A 53 -6.89 -18.65 -16.42
N PHE A 54 -6.87 -18.27 -15.15
CA PHE A 54 -8.07 -18.01 -14.36
C PHE A 54 -8.87 -16.84 -14.94
N LYS A 55 -8.22 -15.71 -15.27
CA LYS A 55 -8.85 -14.54 -15.91
C LYS A 55 -9.51 -14.93 -17.23
N LYS A 56 -8.78 -15.64 -18.11
CA LYS A 56 -9.29 -16.13 -19.41
C LYS A 56 -10.49 -17.05 -19.23
N THR A 57 -10.41 -18.00 -18.30
CA THR A 57 -11.50 -18.96 -18.02
C THR A 57 -12.76 -18.24 -17.52
N CYS A 58 -12.61 -17.28 -16.61
CA CYS A 58 -13.74 -16.53 -16.05
C CYS A 58 -14.40 -15.65 -17.12
N LYS A 59 -13.61 -14.97 -17.95
CA LYS A 59 -14.11 -14.17 -19.07
C LYS A 59 -14.82 -15.02 -20.14
N ALA A 60 -14.35 -16.23 -20.41
CA ALA A 60 -15.03 -17.15 -21.33
C ALA A 60 -16.42 -17.57 -20.79
N MET A 61 -16.56 -17.69 -19.47
CA MET A 61 -17.80 -18.11 -18.81
C MET A 61 -18.78 -16.95 -18.62
N PHE A 62 -18.27 -15.74 -18.31
CA PHE A 62 -19.06 -14.53 -18.10
C PHE A 62 -18.37 -13.31 -18.75
N PRO A 63 -18.60 -13.05 -20.06
CA PRO A 63 -17.85 -12.04 -20.83
C PRO A 63 -17.95 -10.61 -20.27
N ASN A 64 -19.13 -10.24 -19.79
CA ASN A 64 -19.45 -8.88 -19.34
C ASN A 64 -18.99 -8.58 -17.90
N ARG A 65 -18.54 -9.59 -17.14
CA ARG A 65 -18.12 -9.40 -15.74
C ARG A 65 -16.69 -8.93 -15.65
N ARG A 66 -16.43 -7.95 -14.79
CA ARG A 66 -15.09 -7.42 -14.54
C ARG A 66 -14.25 -8.43 -13.74
N ILE A 67 -12.97 -8.54 -14.09
CA ILE A 67 -12.00 -9.36 -13.33
C ILE A 67 -10.59 -8.82 -13.53
N THR A 68 -9.92 -8.57 -12.41
CA THR A 68 -8.51 -8.17 -12.37
C THR A 68 -7.79 -9.07 -11.38
N THR A 69 -6.83 -9.85 -11.87
CA THR A 69 -6.03 -10.78 -11.06
C THR A 69 -4.60 -10.29 -10.87
N THR A 70 -4.07 -9.62 -11.88
CA THR A 70 -2.71 -9.07 -11.94
C THR A 70 -2.73 -7.70 -12.59
N VAL A 71 -1.80 -6.85 -12.16
CA VAL A 71 -1.60 -5.46 -12.61
C VAL A 71 -0.10 -5.17 -12.70
N PHE A 72 0.28 -4.10 -13.38
CA PHE A 72 1.66 -3.64 -13.41
C PHE A 72 1.91 -2.63 -12.30
N ASN A 73 3.09 -2.65 -11.68
CA ASN A 73 3.52 -1.54 -10.83
C ASN A 73 4.17 -0.42 -11.67
N SER A 74 4.55 0.67 -11.01
CA SER A 74 5.26 1.79 -11.66
C SER A 74 6.62 1.43 -12.25
N GLU A 75 7.16 0.25 -11.93
CA GLU A 75 8.43 -0.27 -12.46
C GLU A 75 8.23 -1.23 -13.64
N GLY A 76 6.98 -1.47 -14.06
CA GLY A 76 6.66 -2.38 -15.16
C GLY A 76 6.71 -3.87 -14.78
N ILE A 77 6.69 -4.19 -13.48
CA ILE A 77 6.63 -5.57 -12.97
C ILE A 77 5.16 -5.97 -12.83
N GLN A 78 4.80 -7.14 -13.34
CA GLN A 78 3.47 -7.72 -13.17
C GLN A 78 3.33 -8.34 -11.79
N ILE A 79 2.33 -7.91 -11.02
CA ILE A 79 2.09 -8.30 -9.63
C ILE A 79 0.62 -8.72 -9.46
N LEU A 80 0.34 -9.67 -8.57
CA LEU A 80 -1.02 -10.02 -8.15
C LEU A 80 -1.69 -8.86 -7.40
N VAL A 81 -2.97 -8.64 -7.66
CA VAL A 81 -3.75 -7.59 -6.97
C VAL A 81 -3.79 -7.78 -5.45
N THR A 82 -3.70 -9.01 -4.97
CA THR A 82 -3.69 -9.33 -3.54
C THR A 82 -2.50 -8.71 -2.80
N ARG A 83 -1.39 -8.42 -3.50
CA ARG A 83 -0.19 -7.81 -2.91
C ARG A 83 -0.36 -6.34 -2.55
N TYR A 84 -1.40 -5.69 -3.07
CA TYR A 84 -1.74 -4.32 -2.72
C TYR A 84 -2.58 -4.23 -1.44
N ILE A 85 -3.07 -5.37 -0.93
CA ILE A 85 -3.89 -5.43 0.28
C ILE A 85 -2.99 -5.73 1.47
N LYS A 86 -2.91 -4.79 2.40
CA LYS A 86 -2.17 -4.89 3.67
C LYS A 86 -2.67 -3.82 4.63
N ALA A 87 -2.88 -4.19 5.89
CA ALA A 87 -3.25 -3.23 6.93
C ALA A 87 -2.29 -2.04 6.94
N LEU A 88 -2.85 -0.83 6.77
CA LEU A 88 -2.12 0.43 6.76
C LEU A 88 -2.69 1.34 7.84
N ASN A 89 -1.81 1.93 8.64
CA ASN A 89 -2.24 2.88 9.66
C ASN A 89 -2.73 4.18 9.01
N PRO A 90 -3.92 4.68 9.37
CA PRO A 90 -4.39 5.99 8.92
C PRO A 90 -3.61 7.13 9.61
N PRO A 91 -3.70 8.37 9.10
CA PRO A 91 -3.19 9.56 9.80
C PRO A 91 -3.66 9.62 11.26
N GLN A 92 -2.74 9.95 12.17
CA GLN A 92 -2.98 9.87 13.63
C GLN A 92 -4.20 10.68 14.09
N GLN A 93 -4.51 11.79 13.41
CA GLN A 93 -5.67 12.63 13.73
C GLN A 93 -6.99 11.86 13.71
N PHE A 94 -7.10 10.81 12.87
CA PHE A 94 -8.30 9.99 12.80
C PHE A 94 -8.43 9.00 13.97
N LEU A 95 -7.31 8.60 14.58
CA LEU A 95 -7.29 7.70 15.74
C LEU A 95 -7.77 8.43 17.00
N ASP A 96 -7.46 9.72 17.12
CA ASP A 96 -7.71 10.50 18.33
C ASP A 96 -9.11 11.15 18.36
N MET A 97 -9.76 11.32 17.20
CA MET A 97 -11.02 12.08 17.09
C MET A 97 -12.24 11.36 17.66
N PHE A 98 -12.36 10.04 17.48
CA PHE A 98 -13.55 9.26 17.83
C PHE A 98 -13.18 8.00 18.60
N LEU A 99 -12.43 8.16 19.71
CA LEU A 99 -11.91 7.07 20.56
C LEU A 99 -12.95 6.01 21.01
N HIS A 100 -14.24 6.31 20.92
CA HIS A 100 -15.33 5.42 21.36
C HIS A 100 -16.37 5.09 20.28
N ASP A 101 -16.24 5.62 19.07
CA ASP A 101 -17.19 5.37 17.96
C ASP A 101 -16.45 4.85 16.72
N SER A 102 -16.37 3.52 16.64
CA SER A 102 -15.73 2.84 15.51
C SER A 102 -16.45 3.12 14.19
N SER A 103 -17.79 3.23 14.17
CA SER A 103 -18.57 3.52 12.96
C SER A 103 -18.25 4.91 12.42
N ALA A 104 -18.34 5.94 13.27
CA ALA A 104 -18.04 7.32 12.87
C ALA A 104 -16.59 7.49 12.39
N THR A 105 -15.66 6.72 12.97
CA THR A 105 -14.26 6.69 12.52
C THR A 105 -14.14 6.15 11.09
N LEU A 106 -14.85 5.07 10.75
CA LEU A 106 -14.83 4.50 9.40
C LEU A 106 -15.46 5.45 8.37
N ASP A 107 -16.57 6.09 8.71
CA ASP A 107 -17.21 7.10 7.85
C ASP A 107 -16.28 8.28 7.57
N LEU A 108 -15.56 8.75 8.58
CA LEU A 108 -14.57 9.82 8.43
C LEU A 108 -13.42 9.41 7.51
N ILE A 109 -12.93 8.18 7.63
CA ILE A 109 -11.86 7.65 6.78
C ILE A 109 -12.33 7.49 5.34
N ALA A 110 -13.53 6.95 5.13
CA ALA A 110 -14.13 6.85 3.80
C ALA A 110 -14.26 8.26 3.18
N ARG A 111 -14.67 9.26 3.98
CA ARG A 111 -14.72 10.64 3.53
C ARG A 111 -13.34 11.19 3.20
N PHE A 112 -12.32 10.93 4.02
CA PHE A 112 -10.96 11.35 3.75
C PHE A 112 -10.44 10.79 2.42
N VAL A 113 -10.62 9.49 2.17
CA VAL A 113 -10.21 8.86 0.91
C VAL A 113 -10.94 9.49 -0.28
N SER A 114 -12.24 9.81 -0.15
CA SER A 114 -13.02 10.46 -1.21
C SER A 114 -12.57 11.87 -1.58
N LEU A 115 -11.74 12.51 -0.75
CA LEU A 115 -11.17 13.82 -1.04
C LEU A 115 -9.89 13.75 -1.88
N ILE A 116 -9.32 12.56 -2.06
CA ILE A 116 -8.17 12.37 -2.94
C ILE A 116 -8.65 12.52 -4.41
N PRO A 117 -8.00 13.36 -5.21
CA PRO A 117 -8.34 13.50 -6.63
C PRO A 117 -8.18 12.19 -7.43
N ILE A 118 -9.14 11.94 -8.31
CA ILE A 118 -9.12 10.81 -9.25
C ILE A 118 -8.34 11.19 -10.52
N VAL A 119 -7.40 10.33 -10.94
CA VAL A 119 -6.85 10.40 -12.31
C VAL A 119 -7.88 9.80 -13.27
N PRO A 120 -8.37 10.55 -14.26
CA PRO A 120 -9.22 9.96 -15.30
C PRO A 120 -8.43 8.95 -16.13
N ASP A 121 -9.04 7.81 -16.43
CA ASP A 121 -8.42 6.76 -17.25
C ASP A 121 -8.05 7.32 -18.63
N ILE A 122 -6.75 7.37 -18.94
CA ILE A 122 -6.21 7.91 -20.21
C ILE A 122 -6.12 6.80 -21.29
N LEU A 123 -6.31 5.54 -20.91
CA LEU A 123 -6.10 4.37 -21.78
C LEU A 123 -7.44 3.69 -22.09
N ASP A 124 -7.64 3.37 -23.38
CA ASP A 124 -8.83 2.70 -23.89
C ASP A 124 -9.08 1.34 -23.23
N GLU A 125 -10.37 1.04 -23.01
CA GLU A 125 -10.93 -0.14 -22.32
C GLU A 125 -10.53 -1.52 -22.91
N ASN A 126 -9.78 -1.56 -24.02
CA ASN A 126 -9.55 -2.77 -24.80
C ASN A 126 -8.09 -3.28 -24.89
N ASP A 127 -7.07 -2.55 -24.40
CA ASP A 127 -5.69 -3.09 -24.43
C ASP A 127 -4.71 -2.47 -23.42
N GLY A 128 -5.20 -1.68 -22.45
CA GLY A 128 -4.35 -0.96 -21.50
C GLY A 128 -3.85 -1.84 -20.35
N PHE A 129 -2.55 -1.92 -20.17
CA PHE A 129 -1.96 -2.42 -18.93
C PHE A 129 -2.40 -1.54 -17.76
N ASP A 130 -3.19 -2.09 -16.84
CA ASP A 130 -3.54 -1.40 -15.59
C ASP A 130 -2.27 -1.24 -14.75
N ILE A 131 -1.77 -0.02 -14.65
CA ILE A 131 -0.68 0.33 -13.75
C ILE A 131 -1.29 0.82 -12.45
N TRP A 132 -0.99 0.12 -11.36
CA TRP A 132 -1.41 0.52 -10.01
C TRP A 132 -0.21 0.99 -9.19
N MET A 133 -0.49 1.96 -8.33
CA MET A 133 0.41 2.48 -7.32
C MET A 133 0.04 1.93 -5.94
N THR A 134 1.01 1.96 -5.03
CA THR A 134 0.76 1.58 -3.63
C THR A 134 -0.04 2.67 -2.89
N SER A 135 -0.67 2.31 -1.78
CA SER A 135 -1.39 3.24 -0.91
C SER A 135 -0.52 4.42 -0.46
N GLU A 136 0.77 4.18 -0.16
CA GLU A 136 1.71 5.24 0.24
C GLU A 136 1.95 6.24 -0.88
N ARG A 137 2.06 5.76 -2.13
CA ARG A 137 2.22 6.62 -3.32
C ARG A 137 0.95 7.42 -3.59
N CYS A 138 -0.22 6.79 -3.48
CA CYS A 138 -1.52 7.46 -3.61
C CYS A 138 -1.63 8.65 -2.63
N ILE A 139 -1.29 8.44 -1.35
CA ILE A 139 -1.27 9.50 -0.34
C ILE A 139 -0.19 10.56 -0.66
N SER A 140 1.04 10.14 -0.96
CA SER A 140 2.18 11.04 -1.15
C SER A 140 2.01 11.97 -2.36
N LEU A 141 1.40 11.46 -3.42
CA LEU A 141 1.11 12.22 -4.63
C LEU A 141 -0.25 12.93 -4.58
N ALA A 142 -1.08 12.61 -3.57
CA ALA A 142 -2.46 13.04 -3.43
C ALA A 142 -3.25 12.81 -4.73
N ILE A 143 -3.11 11.62 -5.30
CA ILE A 143 -3.74 11.25 -6.57
C ILE A 143 -3.87 9.73 -6.68
N GLY A 144 -4.96 9.24 -7.26
CA GLY A 144 -5.10 7.81 -7.55
C GLY A 144 -6.24 7.49 -8.53
N ASN A 145 -6.33 6.25 -8.98
CA ASN A 145 -7.46 5.74 -9.77
C ASN A 145 -8.54 5.11 -8.87
N LYS A 146 -9.62 4.60 -9.48
CA LYS A 146 -10.78 4.06 -8.75
C LYS A 146 -10.40 2.88 -7.85
N GLU A 147 -9.53 2.00 -8.33
CA GLU A 147 -9.08 0.80 -7.62
C GLU A 147 -8.12 1.15 -6.49
N GLU A 148 -7.20 2.08 -6.71
CA GLU A 148 -6.25 2.57 -5.70
C GLU A 148 -6.96 3.25 -4.52
N HIS A 149 -8.05 3.97 -4.78
CA HIS A 149 -8.91 4.52 -3.73
C HIS A 149 -9.57 3.41 -2.90
N ALA A 150 -10.11 2.37 -3.56
CA ALA A 150 -10.70 1.23 -2.86
C ALA A 150 -9.66 0.46 -2.05
N ILE A 151 -8.48 0.23 -2.61
CA ILE A 151 -7.34 -0.43 -1.95
C ILE A 151 -6.91 0.36 -0.72
N LEU A 152 -6.73 1.67 -0.84
CA LEU A 152 -6.36 2.54 0.26
C LEU A 152 -7.38 2.48 1.40
N LEU A 153 -8.67 2.59 1.08
CA LEU A 153 -9.75 2.48 2.06
C LEU A 153 -9.79 1.09 2.73
N CYS A 154 -9.63 0.02 1.94
CA CYS A 154 -9.56 -1.35 2.42
C CYS A 154 -8.40 -1.53 3.42
N ASN A 155 -7.22 -1.04 3.08
CA ASN A 155 -6.02 -1.11 3.91
C ASN A 155 -6.17 -0.37 5.23
N PHE A 156 -6.83 0.80 5.25
CA PHE A 156 -7.19 1.48 6.49
C PHE A 156 -8.18 0.66 7.32
N PHE A 157 -9.21 0.09 6.72
CA PHE A 157 -10.19 -0.73 7.44
C PHE A 157 -9.58 -1.98 8.06
N LEU A 158 -8.63 -2.61 7.37
CA LEU A 158 -7.85 -3.74 7.89
C LEU A 158 -7.05 -3.35 9.14
N TYR A 159 -6.51 -2.12 9.21
CA TYR A 159 -5.82 -1.63 10.42
C TYR A 159 -6.74 -1.54 11.64
N PHE A 160 -8.02 -1.23 11.44
CA PHE A 160 -9.04 -1.28 12.50
C PHE A 160 -9.57 -2.69 12.79
N GLY A 161 -8.96 -3.73 12.20
CA GLY A 161 -9.35 -5.12 12.41
C GLY A 161 -10.66 -5.50 11.73
N LYS A 162 -11.15 -4.71 10.77
CA LYS A 162 -12.35 -5.04 9.99
C LYS A 162 -12.00 -6.10 8.95
N LYS A 163 -12.94 -7.02 8.69
CA LYS A 163 -12.86 -7.93 7.54
C LYS A 163 -13.26 -7.17 6.29
N ALA A 164 -12.26 -6.64 5.57
CA ALA A 164 -12.45 -5.80 4.39
C ALA A 164 -11.93 -6.51 3.13
N LEU A 165 -12.69 -6.41 2.04
CA LEU A 165 -12.31 -6.90 0.71
C LEU A 165 -12.52 -5.78 -0.31
N VAL A 166 -11.70 -5.74 -1.34
CA VAL A 166 -11.98 -4.87 -2.49
C VAL A 166 -12.96 -5.58 -3.42
N LEU A 167 -13.96 -4.84 -3.90
CA LEU A 167 -15.02 -5.30 -4.78
C LEU A 167 -14.91 -4.57 -6.12
N LEU A 168 -14.85 -5.34 -7.22
CA LEU A 168 -14.91 -4.81 -8.58
C LEU A 168 -16.29 -5.06 -9.19
N GLY A 169 -16.81 -4.04 -9.87
CA GLY A 169 -18.09 -4.12 -10.55
C GLY A 169 -18.35 -2.91 -11.44
N THR A 170 -19.62 -2.67 -11.74
CA THR A 170 -20.08 -1.51 -12.48
C THR A 170 -21.12 -0.74 -11.68
N SER A 171 -21.08 0.58 -11.77
CA SER A 171 -22.09 1.51 -11.26
C SER A 171 -22.83 2.16 -12.42
N MET A 172 -24.09 2.53 -12.18
CA MET A 172 -24.89 3.24 -13.18
C MET A 172 -24.29 4.59 -13.56
N LEU A 173 -23.67 5.28 -12.59
CA LEU A 173 -23.21 6.66 -12.76
C LEU A 173 -21.75 6.73 -13.21
N GLU A 174 -20.91 5.81 -12.73
CA GLU A 174 -19.45 5.91 -12.81
C GLU A 174 -18.83 4.88 -13.78
N GLY A 175 -19.63 3.99 -14.38
CA GLY A 175 -19.15 2.91 -15.24
C GLY A 175 -18.44 1.83 -14.43
N GLN A 176 -17.23 1.44 -14.81
CA GLN A 176 -16.42 0.52 -13.98
C GLN A 176 -16.05 1.18 -12.65
N VAL A 177 -16.20 0.45 -11.55
CA VAL A 177 -15.95 0.94 -10.19
C VAL A 177 -15.24 -0.09 -9.32
N ALA A 178 -14.64 0.40 -8.23
CA ALA A 178 -14.09 -0.40 -7.16
C ALA A 178 -14.63 0.10 -5.81
N TYR A 179 -15.19 -0.80 -5.02
CA TYR A 179 -15.80 -0.53 -3.71
C TYR A 179 -15.06 -1.32 -2.63
N VAL A 180 -15.28 -1.00 -1.36
CA VAL A 180 -14.82 -1.85 -0.25
C VAL A 180 -16.02 -2.55 0.37
N LEU A 181 -15.97 -3.87 0.44
CA LEU A 181 -16.94 -4.71 1.13
C LEU A 181 -16.44 -4.97 2.55
N THR A 182 -17.27 -4.70 3.55
CA THR A 182 -17.00 -5.11 4.93
C THR A 182 -18.13 -5.97 5.47
N GLN A 183 -17.78 -6.94 6.31
CA GLN A 183 -18.74 -7.78 7.00
C GLN A 183 -18.93 -7.31 8.45
N GLU A 184 -20.16 -6.92 8.79
CA GLU A 184 -20.61 -6.77 10.17
C GLU A 184 -21.41 -8.01 10.61
N THR A 185 -21.82 -8.09 11.88
CA THR A 185 -22.35 -9.32 12.50
C THR A 185 -23.42 -10.06 11.68
N ASN A 186 -24.29 -9.34 10.98
CA ASN A 186 -25.36 -9.93 10.15
C ASN A 186 -25.55 -9.23 8.79
N GLU A 187 -24.74 -8.22 8.46
CA GLU A 187 -24.95 -7.40 7.26
C GLU A 187 -23.64 -7.15 6.54
N TYR A 188 -23.73 -7.01 5.22
CA TYR A 188 -22.63 -6.57 4.37
C TYR A 188 -22.80 -5.09 4.06
N LEU A 189 -21.72 -4.35 4.25
CA LEU A 189 -21.63 -2.92 3.96
C LEU A 189 -20.74 -2.70 2.74
N LEU A 190 -21.23 -1.86 1.84
CA LEU A 190 -20.62 -1.48 0.58
C LEU A 190 -20.18 -0.01 0.67
N TRP A 191 -18.88 0.20 0.71
CA TRP A 191 -18.30 1.53 0.84
C TRP A 191 -17.82 2.00 -0.53
N ASN A 192 -18.37 3.14 -1.00
CA ASN A 192 -17.87 3.80 -2.20
C ASN A 192 -16.71 4.72 -1.80
N PRO A 193 -15.47 4.41 -2.18
CA PRO A 193 -14.31 5.20 -1.78
C PRO A 193 -14.24 6.57 -2.50
N LEU A 194 -14.99 6.75 -3.60
CA LEU A 194 -15.00 8.00 -4.39
C LEU A 194 -16.01 9.03 -3.85
N THR A 195 -17.07 8.57 -3.18
CA THR A 195 -18.06 9.46 -2.54
C THR A 195 -17.90 9.52 -1.02
N GLY A 196 -17.27 8.50 -0.44
CA GLY A 196 -17.16 8.31 1.00
C GLY A 196 -18.46 7.80 1.63
N GLN A 197 -19.42 7.33 0.82
CA GLN A 197 -20.71 6.84 1.30
C GLN A 197 -20.68 5.34 1.59
N CYS A 198 -21.41 4.94 2.63
CA CYS A 198 -21.65 3.56 3.00
C CYS A 198 -23.08 3.16 2.67
N HIS A 199 -23.25 2.03 1.99
CA HIS A 199 -24.53 1.46 1.62
C HIS A 199 -24.68 0.07 2.21
N LYS A 200 -25.88 -0.28 2.65
CA LYS A 200 -26.20 -1.66 3.00
C LYS A 200 -26.43 -2.47 1.73
N GLN A 201 -26.20 -3.78 1.78
CA GLN A 201 -26.48 -4.69 0.66
C GLN A 201 -27.89 -4.52 0.04
N PHE A 202 -28.91 -4.30 0.87
CA PHE A 202 -30.30 -4.15 0.45
C PHE A 202 -30.76 -2.69 0.34
N ASP A 203 -29.83 -1.74 0.33
CA ASP A 203 -30.13 -0.32 0.16
C ASP A 203 -30.52 -0.02 -1.31
N PRO A 204 -31.77 0.41 -1.59
CA PRO A 204 -32.22 0.71 -2.95
C PRO A 204 -31.51 1.93 -3.56
N PHE A 205 -30.82 2.75 -2.74
CA PHE A 205 -30.07 3.91 -3.20
C PHE A 205 -28.60 3.59 -3.52
N CYS A 206 -28.16 2.34 -3.34
CA CYS A 206 -26.82 1.93 -3.72
C CYS A 206 -26.65 2.06 -5.25
N PRO A 207 -25.71 2.88 -5.74
CA PRO A 207 -25.55 3.10 -7.19
C PRO A 207 -24.81 1.96 -7.90
N LEU A 208 -24.35 0.96 -7.14
CA LEU A 208 -23.67 -0.23 -7.65
C LEU A 208 -24.67 -1.14 -8.37
N GLN A 209 -24.36 -1.53 -9.60
CA GLN A 209 -25.21 -2.38 -10.44
C GLN A 209 -24.72 -3.82 -10.53
N SER A 210 -23.41 -4.04 -10.49
CA SER A 210 -22.83 -5.38 -10.51
C SER A 210 -21.77 -5.58 -9.43
N VAL A 211 -21.65 -6.84 -9.01
CA VAL A 211 -20.59 -7.36 -8.16
C VAL A 211 -19.95 -8.52 -8.91
N ASP A 212 -18.77 -8.29 -9.47
CA ASP A 212 -18.16 -9.23 -10.40
C ASP A 212 -16.99 -9.99 -9.79
N CYS A 213 -16.17 -9.31 -8.98
CA CYS A 213 -14.97 -9.89 -8.40
C CYS A 213 -14.70 -9.30 -7.01
N LEU A 214 -14.18 -10.11 -6.10
CA LEU A 214 -13.69 -9.71 -4.78
C LEU A 214 -12.21 -10.10 -4.66
N PHE A 215 -11.42 -9.33 -3.92
CA PHE A 215 -10.07 -9.74 -3.54
C PHE A 215 -9.63 -9.16 -2.18
N ASP A 216 -8.74 -9.90 -1.51
CA ASP A 216 -8.08 -9.51 -0.26
C ASP A 216 -6.56 -9.79 -0.36
N ASP A 217 -5.85 -9.84 0.78
CA ASP A 217 -4.43 -10.14 0.84
C ASP A 217 -4.08 -11.60 0.54
N GLY A 218 -5.08 -12.49 0.58
CA GLY A 218 -4.92 -13.93 0.38
C GLY A 218 -5.35 -14.42 -1.00
N ASN A 219 -6.43 -13.91 -1.58
CA ASN A 219 -7.01 -14.49 -2.78
C ASN A 219 -7.83 -13.52 -3.65
N VAL A 220 -8.21 -14.01 -4.84
CA VAL A 220 -9.17 -13.39 -5.74
C VAL A 220 -10.35 -14.34 -5.93
N TRP A 221 -11.55 -13.84 -5.75
CA TRP A 221 -12.81 -14.55 -5.94
C TRP A 221 -13.59 -13.94 -7.09
N PHE A 222 -13.99 -14.77 -8.04
CA PHE A 222 -14.83 -14.37 -9.16
C PHE A 222 -16.26 -14.84 -8.93
N ASN A 223 -17.22 -13.92 -9.09
CA ASN A 223 -18.63 -14.23 -8.91
C ASN A 223 -19.12 -15.10 -10.07
N ILE A 224 -19.62 -16.30 -9.77
CA ILE A 224 -20.19 -17.25 -10.75
C ILE A 224 -21.70 -17.45 -10.56
N GLN A 225 -22.33 -16.69 -9.67
CA GLN A 225 -23.79 -16.69 -9.49
C GLN A 225 -24.49 -16.20 -10.76
N GLN A 226 -25.73 -16.60 -11.03
CA GLN A 226 -26.43 -16.14 -12.25
C GLN A 226 -26.69 -14.63 -12.24
N ASN A 227 -27.13 -14.09 -11.10
CA ASN A 227 -27.36 -12.67 -10.91
C ASN A 227 -26.18 -12.06 -10.14
N ASN A 228 -25.62 -10.96 -10.65
CA ASN A 228 -24.53 -10.21 -10.02
C ASN A 228 -24.96 -8.85 -9.45
N THR A 229 -26.26 -8.55 -9.39
CA THR A 229 -26.75 -7.34 -8.72
C THR A 229 -26.50 -7.40 -7.20
N PRO A 230 -26.09 -6.29 -6.54
CA PRO A 230 -25.70 -6.33 -5.12
C PRO A 230 -26.77 -6.93 -4.19
N MET A 231 -28.04 -6.63 -4.44
CA MET A 231 -29.16 -7.15 -3.65
C MET A 231 -29.39 -8.65 -3.81
N ALA A 232 -29.00 -9.24 -4.94
CA ALA A 232 -29.18 -10.66 -5.24
C ALA A 232 -27.95 -11.51 -4.94
N VAL A 233 -26.78 -10.89 -4.79
CA VAL A 233 -25.51 -11.57 -4.59
C VAL A 233 -25.39 -12.10 -3.17
N HIS A 234 -25.06 -13.38 -3.03
CA HIS A 234 -24.64 -13.94 -1.75
C HIS A 234 -23.15 -13.68 -1.55
N PHE A 235 -22.80 -12.77 -0.64
CA PHE A 235 -21.41 -12.34 -0.37
C PHE A 235 -20.55 -13.33 0.44
N ASP A 236 -21.09 -14.50 0.78
CA ASP A 236 -20.32 -15.58 1.40
C ASP A 236 -19.31 -16.17 0.39
N TYR A 237 -18.13 -15.56 0.33
CA TYR A 237 -17.04 -15.88 -0.61
C TYR A 237 -16.34 -17.22 -0.32
N LEU A 238 -16.68 -17.88 0.79
CA LEU A 238 -16.18 -19.22 1.10
C LEU A 238 -16.96 -20.31 0.35
N LYS A 239 -18.16 -20.00 -0.17
CA LYS A 239 -18.97 -20.94 -0.95
C LYS A 239 -18.49 -21.02 -2.39
N GLU A 240 -17.78 -22.08 -2.72
CA GLU A 240 -17.24 -22.33 -4.08
C GLU A 240 -18.32 -22.44 -5.17
N SER A 241 -19.57 -22.74 -4.81
CA SER A 241 -20.71 -22.72 -5.74
C SER A 241 -21.12 -21.32 -6.19
N PHE A 242 -20.72 -20.29 -5.45
CA PHE A 242 -21.02 -18.88 -5.73
C PHE A 242 -19.78 -18.10 -6.16
N TRP A 243 -18.62 -18.47 -5.62
CA TRP A 243 -17.36 -17.74 -5.78
C TRP A 243 -16.24 -18.67 -6.20
N LYS A 244 -15.79 -18.53 -7.44
CA LYS A 244 -14.65 -19.27 -7.95
C LYS A 244 -13.35 -18.64 -7.47
N GLN A 245 -12.47 -19.43 -6.87
CA GLN A 245 -11.21 -18.96 -6.29
C GLN A 245 -10.04 -19.06 -7.27
N LEU A 246 -9.17 -18.05 -7.29
CA LEU A 246 -7.91 -18.09 -8.01
C LEU A 246 -6.96 -19.12 -7.40
N LEU A 247 -6.82 -19.10 -6.07
CA LEU A 247 -5.98 -19.98 -5.26
C LEU A 247 -6.86 -20.86 -4.35
N PRO A 248 -7.28 -22.06 -4.78
CA PRO A 248 -8.10 -22.97 -3.97
C PRO A 248 -7.37 -23.44 -2.71
N LYS A 249 -8.10 -23.89 -1.68
CA LYS A 249 -7.53 -24.37 -0.41
C LYS A 249 -6.50 -25.50 -0.53
N ASN A 250 -6.59 -26.31 -1.60
CA ASN A 250 -5.66 -27.40 -1.88
C ASN A 250 -4.40 -26.93 -2.65
N PHE A 251 -4.26 -25.63 -2.89
CA PHE A 251 -3.08 -25.07 -3.50
C PHE A 251 -1.92 -25.18 -2.50
N GLN A 252 -1.12 -26.22 -2.67
CA GLN A 252 0.24 -26.30 -2.13
C GLN A 252 1.15 -25.36 -2.93
N GLY A 253 0.84 -24.05 -2.94
CA GLY A 253 1.88 -23.09 -3.18
C GLY A 253 2.91 -23.28 -2.08
N THR A 254 4.19 -23.34 -2.43
CA THR A 254 5.25 -23.19 -1.43
C THR A 254 4.89 -21.98 -0.56
N LYS A 255 4.98 -22.15 0.77
CA LYS A 255 4.63 -21.06 1.70
C LYS A 255 5.32 -19.79 1.20
N PRO A 256 4.65 -18.62 1.25
CA PRO A 256 5.31 -17.37 0.98
C PRO A 256 6.64 -17.32 1.70
N HIS A 257 7.73 -17.17 0.95
CA HIS A 257 9.01 -16.81 1.54
C HIS A 257 8.74 -15.50 2.27
N THR A 258 8.53 -15.58 3.57
CA THR A 258 8.07 -14.42 4.32
C THR A 258 9.33 -13.66 4.63
N ILE A 259 9.50 -12.49 4.02
CA ILE A 259 10.57 -11.58 4.42
C ILE A 259 10.13 -10.97 5.74
N GLN A 260 10.79 -11.38 6.81
CA GLN A 260 10.65 -10.72 8.09
C GLN A 260 11.59 -9.52 8.11
N VAL A 261 11.01 -8.33 8.21
CA VAL A 261 11.77 -7.10 8.41
C VAL A 261 11.80 -6.80 9.90
N THR A 262 12.99 -6.79 10.50
CA THR A 262 13.20 -6.42 11.91
C THR A 262 14.18 -5.26 11.98
N GLY A 263 13.82 -4.18 12.67
CA GLY A 263 14.67 -3.00 12.76
C GLY A 263 14.16 -1.99 13.78
N PHE A 264 15.03 -1.06 14.15
CA PHE A 264 14.71 0.03 15.08
C PHE A 264 15.61 1.24 14.83
N PRO A 265 15.13 2.45 15.18
CA PRO A 265 15.97 3.63 15.18
C PRO A 265 16.88 3.66 16.41
N ILE A 266 18.12 4.08 16.21
CA ILE A 266 19.07 4.45 17.25
C ILE A 266 19.29 5.95 17.17
N GLN A 267 19.09 6.67 18.28
CA GLN A 267 19.42 8.08 18.38
C GLN A 267 20.57 8.27 19.36
N MET A 268 21.62 8.99 18.96
CA MET A 268 22.75 9.30 19.83
C MET A 268 23.47 10.61 19.43
N PRO A 269 24.18 11.27 20.35
CA PRO A 269 25.06 12.39 19.99
C PRO A 269 26.23 11.92 19.11
N TYR A 270 26.65 12.73 18.15
CA TYR A 270 27.86 12.47 17.36
C TYR A 270 29.10 12.76 18.21
N THR A 271 29.97 11.75 18.36
CA THR A 271 31.33 11.92 18.89
C THR A 271 32.34 11.62 17.79
N ASP A 272 32.22 10.44 17.19
CA ASP A 272 33.08 9.89 16.17
C ASP A 272 32.34 8.73 15.48
N VAL A 273 32.90 8.24 14.37
CA VAL A 273 32.26 7.17 13.57
C VAL A 273 32.34 5.81 14.28
N GLU A 274 33.39 5.55 15.05
CA GLU A 274 33.62 4.27 15.72
C GLU A 274 32.59 4.04 16.83
N SER A 275 32.29 5.07 17.63
CA SER A 275 31.22 5.04 18.64
C SER A 275 29.84 4.73 18.07
N ILE A 276 29.55 5.20 16.85
CA ILE A 276 28.28 4.91 16.16
C ILE A 276 28.25 3.46 15.69
N ILE A 277 29.37 2.99 15.12
CA ILE A 277 29.53 1.59 14.69
C ILE A 277 29.36 0.65 15.89
N ASP A 278 30.02 0.94 17.02
CA ASP A 278 29.94 0.15 18.24
C ASP A 278 28.51 0.09 18.78
N ALA A 279 27.80 1.23 18.80
CA ALA A 279 26.40 1.27 19.23
C ALA A 279 25.51 0.40 18.33
N VAL A 280 25.75 0.40 17.02
CA VAL A 280 25.05 -0.47 16.06
C VAL A 280 25.39 -1.95 16.29
N TYR A 281 26.64 -2.28 16.55
CA TYR A 281 27.03 -3.67 16.85
C TYR A 281 26.42 -4.16 18.16
N GLN A 282 26.36 -3.33 19.19
CA GLN A 282 25.77 -3.67 20.48
C GLN A 282 24.28 -4.05 20.40
N THR A 283 23.58 -3.62 19.35
CA THR A 283 22.17 -3.96 19.18
C THR A 283 21.94 -5.38 18.70
N GLY A 284 23.00 -6.08 18.28
CA GLY A 284 22.94 -7.49 17.86
C GLY A 284 22.21 -7.73 16.54
N ILE A 285 21.69 -6.69 15.86
CA ILE A 285 20.89 -6.84 14.64
C ILE A 285 21.68 -7.48 13.49
N HIS A 286 23.00 -7.28 13.46
CA HIS A 286 23.92 -7.92 12.51
C HIS A 286 24.06 -9.44 12.75
N SER A 287 23.76 -9.91 13.97
CA SER A 287 23.80 -11.33 14.34
C SER A 287 22.48 -12.01 13.95
N SER A 288 22.37 -12.38 12.68
CA SER A 288 21.22 -13.15 12.19
C SER A 288 21.51 -14.65 12.20
N GLU A 289 20.54 -15.43 12.65
CA GLU A 289 20.56 -16.89 12.57
C GLU A 289 20.30 -17.39 11.14
N PHE A 290 19.86 -16.51 10.23
CA PHE A 290 19.49 -16.86 8.85
C PHE A 290 20.58 -16.45 7.85
N PRO A 291 21.13 -17.40 7.07
CA PRO A 291 22.29 -17.14 6.20
C PRO A 291 22.02 -16.24 4.99
N GLN A 292 20.75 -15.94 4.66
CA GLN A 292 20.35 -15.04 3.56
C GLN A 292 19.74 -13.73 4.07
N THR A 293 20.19 -13.22 5.21
CA THR A 293 19.68 -11.96 5.75
C THR A 293 20.30 -10.77 5.02
N GLU A 294 19.46 -9.93 4.42
CA GLU A 294 19.87 -8.66 3.84
C GLU A 294 19.73 -7.54 4.89
N PHE A 295 20.43 -6.42 4.71
CA PHE A 295 20.37 -5.29 5.64
C PHE A 295 20.10 -3.98 4.91
N ALA A 296 19.28 -3.13 5.52
CA ALA A 296 19.01 -1.76 5.06
C ALA A 296 19.46 -0.77 6.14
N LEU A 297 20.19 0.27 5.71
CA LEU A 297 20.72 1.31 6.59
C LEU A 297 20.35 2.70 6.06
N ALA A 298 19.83 3.56 6.92
CA ALA A 298 19.67 4.98 6.66
C ALA A 298 20.21 5.79 7.84
N VAL A 299 20.86 6.92 7.55
CA VAL A 299 21.44 7.80 8.57
C VAL A 299 20.92 9.21 8.35
N TYR A 300 20.44 9.84 9.43
CA TYR A 300 20.02 11.23 9.46
C TYR A 300 20.80 11.98 10.54
N ILE A 301 21.32 13.16 10.19
CA ILE A 301 22.09 14.00 11.11
C ILE A 301 21.35 15.32 11.29
N HIS A 302 20.97 15.61 12.53
CA HIS A 302 20.36 16.88 12.90
C HIS A 302 21.40 17.80 13.57
N PRO A 303 21.78 18.92 12.94
CA PRO A 303 22.74 19.86 13.52
C PRO A 303 22.09 20.79 14.55
N TYR A 304 22.83 21.07 15.62
CA TYR A 304 22.54 22.08 16.64
C TYR A 304 23.69 23.11 16.70
N PRO A 305 23.47 24.30 17.32
CA PRO A 305 24.54 25.28 17.52
C PRO A 305 25.76 24.67 18.25
N ASN A 306 26.93 25.28 18.02
CA ASN A 306 28.21 24.87 18.64
C ASN A 306 28.69 23.45 18.28
N ASN A 307 28.49 23.04 17.02
CA ASN A 307 28.93 21.75 16.48
C ASN A 307 28.37 20.52 17.22
N ILE A 308 27.23 20.68 17.91
CA ILE A 308 26.51 19.57 18.51
C ILE A 308 25.68 18.91 17.41
N LEU A 309 25.85 17.62 17.18
CA LEU A 309 25.09 16.88 16.16
C LEU A 309 24.34 15.72 16.83
N SER A 310 23.05 15.57 16.54
CA SER A 310 22.28 14.37 16.89
C SER A 310 22.23 13.46 15.67
N VAL A 311 22.73 12.23 15.81
CA VAL A 311 22.70 11.22 14.76
C VAL A 311 21.55 10.27 15.02
N TRP A 312 20.82 9.98 13.96
CA TRP A 312 19.80 8.95 13.91
C TRP A 312 20.24 7.88 12.93
N VAL A 313 20.36 6.65 13.38
CA VAL A 313 20.68 5.49 12.57
C VAL A 313 19.48 4.57 12.53
N TYR A 314 18.99 4.29 11.33
CA TYR A 314 17.88 3.37 11.09
C TYR A 314 18.46 2.13 10.45
N LEU A 315 18.41 1.02 11.17
CA LEU A 315 18.92 -0.26 10.70
C LEU A 315 17.80 -1.29 10.70
N ALA A 316 17.67 -2.00 9.59
CA ALA A 316 16.74 -3.10 9.43
C ALA A 316 17.47 -4.32 8.86
N SER A 317 17.12 -5.50 9.36
CA SER A 317 17.45 -6.79 8.79
C SER A 317 16.24 -7.38 8.09
N LEU A 318 16.48 -8.01 6.95
CA LEU A 318 15.48 -8.63 6.10
C LEU A 318 15.84 -10.11 5.97
N ALA A 319 15.19 -10.95 6.77
CA ALA A 319 15.41 -12.39 6.75
C ALA A 319 14.40 -13.07 5.82
N ARG A 320 14.89 -13.81 4.82
CA ARG A 320 14.07 -14.70 3.97
C ARG A 320 13.88 -16.05 4.67
N TYR A 321 12.66 -16.37 5.07
CA TYR A 321 12.31 -17.71 5.57
C TYR A 321 11.94 -18.63 4.40
N GLN A 322 12.53 -19.82 4.34
CA GLN A 322 12.14 -20.92 3.44
C GLN A 322 11.05 -21.78 4.10
#